data_AF-F8CM95-F1
#
_entry.id   AF-F8CM95-F1
#
_cell.length_a   1.000
_cell.length_b   1.000
_cell.length_c   1.000
_cell.angle_alpha   90.00
_cell.angle_beta   90.00
_cell.angle_gamma   90.00
#
_symmetry.space_group_name_H-M   'P 1'
#
loop_
_entity.id
_entity.type
_entity.pdbx_description
1 polymer ?
#
loop_
_entity_poly.entity_id
_entity_poly.type
_entity_poly.pdbx_seq_one_letter_code
_entity_poly.pdbx_strand_id
1 'polypeptide(L)'
;MRIPSLALFLALPAALSCSATGAAPTYPTPHEVFFRHPDRVQIFLADHPSSWGGGRSTWPEDIAEEDLPHSGPTYVLPREGPELTASQRKRLAATYLPPSAPNPFPPRKCMFNPDIALRYWRGKTYRDIVVCLGCIKFAFMDADGKPIPKEHAGYLEDYLFLHELAKEAFPDQDLSHGHFKR
;
A
#
# COMPACT_ATOMS: atom_id res chain seq x y z
N MET A 1 82.33 -30.56 -6.17
CA MET A 1 81.56 -29.29 -6.14
C MET A 1 80.35 -29.50 -5.27
N ARG A 2 80.19 -28.68 -4.22
CA ARG A 2 79.06 -28.69 -3.27
C ARG A 2 78.06 -27.63 -3.74
N ILE A 3 76.78 -27.97 -3.84
CA ILE A 3 75.69 -26.99 -3.99
C ILE A 3 74.60 -27.37 -2.97
N PRO A 4 74.16 -26.43 -2.12
CA PRO A 4 73.30 -26.72 -0.98
C PRO A 4 71.82 -26.73 -1.33
N SER A 5 71.07 -27.54 -0.59
CA SER A 5 69.62 -27.57 -0.52
C SER A 5 69.06 -26.21 -0.08
N LEU A 6 68.06 -25.70 -0.79
CA LEU A 6 67.22 -24.59 -0.30
C LEU A 6 65.77 -25.08 -0.19
N ALA A 7 65.29 -25.14 1.05
CA ALA A 7 63.88 -25.29 1.39
C ALA A 7 63.13 -24.01 0.98
N LEU A 8 62.01 -24.16 0.29
CA LEU A 8 61.07 -23.06 0.08
C LEU A 8 59.75 -23.38 0.78
N PHE A 9 59.37 -22.45 1.64
CA PHE A 9 58.28 -22.50 2.59
C PHE A 9 56.92 -22.70 1.94
N LEU A 10 56.12 -23.58 2.56
CA LEU A 10 54.67 -23.63 2.44
C LEU A 10 54.07 -22.27 2.84
N ALA A 11 53.54 -21.54 1.87
CA ALA A 11 52.59 -20.46 2.11
C ALA A 11 51.21 -20.97 1.68
N LEU A 12 50.40 -21.40 2.65
CA LEU A 12 48.96 -21.59 2.43
C LEU A 12 48.35 -20.22 2.16
N PRO A 13 47.65 -19.99 1.03
CA PRO A 13 46.63 -18.97 1.03
C PRO A 13 45.49 -19.52 1.87
N ALA A 14 45.33 -18.99 3.08
CA ALA A 14 44.06 -19.06 3.78
C ALA A 14 43.04 -18.35 2.89
N ALA A 15 42.35 -19.12 2.06
CA ALA A 15 41.17 -18.67 1.35
C ALA A 15 40.13 -18.34 2.41
N LEU A 16 40.05 -17.05 2.77
CA LEU A 16 38.91 -16.47 3.46
C LEU A 16 37.71 -16.67 2.53
N SER A 17 37.05 -17.82 2.65
CA SER A 17 35.68 -18.01 2.20
C SER A 17 34.82 -17.04 3.00
N CYS A 18 34.72 -15.80 2.50
CA CYS A 18 33.59 -14.95 2.78
C CYS A 18 32.36 -15.64 2.19
N SER A 19 31.80 -16.58 2.94
CA SER A 19 30.39 -16.95 2.81
C SER A 19 29.57 -15.76 3.30
N ALA A 20 29.63 -14.66 2.55
CA ALA A 20 28.58 -13.67 2.58
C ALA A 20 27.38 -14.35 1.92
N THR A 21 26.57 -15.02 2.74
CA THR A 21 25.16 -15.24 2.44
C THR A 21 24.50 -13.86 2.48
N GLY A 22 24.89 -13.00 1.53
CA GLY A 22 24.25 -11.73 1.30
C GLY A 22 22.88 -12.06 0.77
N ALA A 23 21.86 -11.85 1.60
CA ALA A 23 20.52 -11.65 1.08
C ALA A 23 20.65 -10.68 -0.11
N ALA A 24 20.17 -11.11 -1.29
CA ALA A 24 20.23 -10.29 -2.48
C ALA A 24 19.68 -8.90 -2.12
N PRO A 25 20.32 -7.78 -2.54
CA PRO A 25 19.80 -6.45 -2.27
C PRO A 25 18.37 -6.40 -2.82
N THR A 26 17.38 -6.41 -1.94
CA THR A 26 15.97 -6.25 -2.30
C THR A 26 15.77 -4.78 -2.63
N TYR A 27 16.02 -4.43 -3.89
CA TYR A 27 15.63 -3.14 -4.43
C TYR A 27 14.11 -3.00 -4.29
N PRO A 28 13.60 -1.85 -3.80
CA PRO A 28 12.16 -1.65 -3.67
C PRO A 28 11.50 -1.83 -5.04
N THR A 29 10.41 -2.59 -5.08
CA THR A 29 9.67 -2.77 -6.32
C THR A 29 9.18 -1.41 -6.85
N PRO A 30 8.97 -1.23 -8.17
CA PRO A 30 8.47 0.03 -8.73
C PRO A 30 7.15 0.53 -8.12
N HIS A 31 6.41 -0.34 -7.43
CA HIS A 31 5.21 -0.01 -6.67
C HIS A 31 5.51 0.62 -5.32
N GLU A 32 6.47 0.10 -4.57
CA GLU A 32 6.87 0.65 -3.27
C GLU A 32 7.39 2.08 -3.38
N VAL A 33 8.26 2.35 -4.36
CA VAL A 33 8.80 3.70 -4.59
C VAL A 33 7.68 4.69 -4.90
N PHE A 34 6.64 4.23 -5.58
CA PHE A 34 5.49 5.07 -5.93
C PHE A 34 4.70 5.51 -4.70
N PHE A 35 4.38 4.57 -3.81
CA PHE A 35 3.57 4.86 -2.61
C PHE A 35 4.36 5.59 -1.51
N ARG A 36 5.68 5.40 -1.44
CA ARG A 36 6.56 6.10 -0.49
C ARG A 36 6.93 7.53 -0.92
N HIS A 37 6.86 7.84 -2.22
CA HIS A 37 7.27 9.14 -2.74
C HIS A 37 6.26 9.72 -3.74
N PRO A 38 5.00 9.96 -3.33
CA PRO A 38 4.02 10.63 -4.17
C PRO A 38 4.28 12.14 -4.26
N ASP A 39 4.00 12.73 -5.42
CA ASP A 39 3.95 14.19 -5.59
C ASP A 39 2.70 14.75 -4.91
N ARG A 40 1.58 14.04 -5.07
CA ARG A 40 0.26 14.34 -4.54
C ARG A 40 -0.43 13.06 -4.07
N VAL A 41 -1.26 13.17 -3.03
CA VAL A 41 -2.24 12.13 -2.68
C VAL A 41 -3.60 12.80 -2.52
N GLN A 42 -4.62 12.22 -3.16
CA GLN A 42 -6.00 12.68 -3.11
C GLN A 42 -6.85 11.59 -2.46
N ILE A 43 -7.71 11.95 -1.50
CA ILE A 43 -8.63 11.00 -0.87
C ILE A 43 -10.00 11.03 -1.56
N PHE A 44 -10.64 9.87 -1.65
CA PHE A 44 -11.99 9.67 -2.19
C PHE A 44 -12.78 8.79 -1.22
N LEU A 45 -14.10 8.95 -1.18
CA LEU A 45 -14.96 7.84 -0.75
C LEU A 45 -14.83 6.72 -1.77
N ALA A 46 -14.84 5.48 -1.29
CA ALA A 46 -14.83 4.31 -2.16
C ALA A 46 -15.98 3.39 -1.79
N ASP A 47 -16.62 2.83 -2.79
CA ASP A 47 -17.69 1.85 -2.64
C ASP A 47 -17.47 0.68 -3.62
N HIS A 48 -18.17 -0.42 -3.40
CA HIS A 48 -18.25 -1.53 -4.32
C HIS A 48 -19.70 -1.59 -4.85
N PRO A 49 -19.93 -1.67 -6.18
CA PRO A 49 -21.28 -1.68 -6.75
C PRO A 49 -22.21 -2.75 -6.16
N SER A 50 -21.63 -3.87 -5.72
CA SER A 50 -22.34 -4.96 -5.05
C SER A 50 -22.09 -5.04 -3.53
N SER A 51 -21.67 -3.95 -2.88
CA SER A 51 -21.50 -3.93 -1.41
C SER A 51 -22.83 -4.29 -0.73
N TRP A 52 -22.79 -5.37 0.06
CA TRP A 52 -23.95 -6.13 0.55
C TRP A 52 -24.70 -5.45 1.70
N GLY A 53 -24.91 -4.12 1.63
CA GLY A 53 -25.66 -3.39 2.65
C GLY A 53 -25.64 -1.86 2.56
N GLY A 54 -24.79 -1.26 1.71
CA GLY A 54 -24.67 0.20 1.59
C GLY A 54 -25.71 0.85 0.69
N GLY A 55 -26.13 0.16 -0.38
CA GLY A 55 -26.96 0.76 -1.43
C GLY A 55 -26.31 2.02 -2.02
N ARG A 56 -26.95 2.64 -2.99
CA ARG A 56 -26.50 3.92 -3.58
C ARG A 56 -26.57 5.10 -2.60
N SER A 57 -26.63 4.86 -1.28
CA SER A 57 -26.87 5.88 -0.25
C SER A 57 -25.75 6.91 -0.12
N THR A 58 -24.54 6.57 -0.56
CA THR A 58 -23.37 7.47 -0.57
C THR A 58 -23.10 8.08 -1.94
N TRP A 59 -23.92 7.74 -2.94
CA TRP A 59 -23.73 8.17 -4.32
C TRP A 59 -24.57 9.41 -4.60
N PRO A 60 -24.11 10.32 -5.45
CA PRO A 60 -24.97 11.36 -6.00
C PRO A 60 -26.20 10.72 -6.66
N GLU A 61 -27.41 11.19 -6.29
CA GLU A 61 -28.68 10.61 -6.78
C GLU A 61 -28.85 10.77 -8.30
N ASP A 62 -28.15 11.73 -8.89
CA ASP A 62 -28.23 12.16 -10.29
C ASP A 62 -27.15 11.59 -11.21
N ILE A 63 -26.23 10.76 -10.68
CA ILE A 63 -25.13 10.19 -11.45
C ILE A 63 -25.27 8.66 -11.56
N ALA A 64 -25.13 8.15 -12.78
CA ALA A 64 -25.12 6.72 -13.06
C ALA A 64 -23.78 6.10 -12.62
N GLU A 65 -23.76 4.80 -12.30
CA GLU A 65 -22.55 4.12 -11.82
C GLU A 65 -21.39 4.25 -12.82
N GLU A 66 -21.72 4.05 -14.09
CA GLU A 66 -20.83 4.10 -15.24
C GLU A 66 -20.15 5.46 -15.44
N ASP A 67 -20.75 6.52 -14.91
CA ASP A 67 -20.22 7.88 -15.00
C ASP A 67 -19.36 8.26 -13.79
N LEU A 68 -19.35 7.44 -12.73
CA LEU A 68 -18.51 7.68 -11.57
C LEU A 68 -17.04 7.37 -11.89
N PRO A 69 -16.08 8.12 -11.30
CA PRO A 69 -14.69 7.73 -11.35
C PRO A 69 -14.48 6.38 -10.68
N HIS A 70 -13.55 5.59 -11.19
CA HIS A 70 -13.24 4.26 -10.68
C HIS A 70 -11.80 4.14 -10.18
N SER A 71 -11.61 3.20 -9.24
CA SER A 71 -10.32 2.62 -8.87
C SER A 71 -10.30 1.16 -9.31
N GLY A 72 -9.62 0.91 -10.43
CA GLY A 72 -9.68 -0.37 -11.13
C GLY A 72 -11.09 -0.75 -11.59
N PRO A 73 -11.34 -2.02 -11.92
CA PRO A 73 -12.62 -2.45 -12.49
C PRO A 73 -13.75 -2.62 -11.45
N THR A 74 -13.46 -2.52 -10.15
CA THR A 74 -14.37 -2.99 -9.09
C THR A 74 -14.81 -1.93 -8.09
N TYR A 75 -14.10 -0.82 -7.97
CA TYR A 75 -14.37 0.18 -6.93
C TYR A 75 -14.79 1.49 -7.57
N VAL A 76 -15.98 1.95 -7.20
CA VAL A 76 -16.48 3.27 -7.60
C VAL A 76 -16.05 4.31 -6.59
N LEU A 77 -15.83 5.54 -7.04
CA LEU A 77 -15.39 6.67 -6.23
C LEU A 77 -16.48 7.74 -6.22
N PRO A 78 -17.56 7.57 -5.44
CA PRO A 78 -18.75 8.40 -5.51
C PRO A 78 -18.51 9.86 -5.10
N ARG A 79 -17.46 10.12 -4.31
CA ARG A 79 -17.14 11.46 -3.82
C ARG A 79 -15.64 11.70 -3.72
N GLU A 80 -15.20 12.81 -4.32
CA GLU A 80 -13.85 13.34 -4.15
C GLU A 80 -13.73 14.11 -2.84
N GLY A 81 -12.65 13.87 -2.09
CA GLY A 81 -12.30 14.59 -0.86
C GLY A 81 -11.25 15.68 -1.11
N PRO A 82 -10.49 16.12 -0.09
CA PRO A 82 -9.38 17.06 -0.25
C PRO A 82 -8.05 16.38 -0.63
N GLU A 83 -7.16 17.15 -1.25
CA GLU A 83 -5.75 16.76 -1.37
C GLU A 83 -5.11 16.69 0.02
N LEU A 84 -4.35 15.64 0.30
CA LEU A 84 -3.61 15.52 1.56
C LEU A 84 -2.51 16.60 1.62
N THR A 85 -2.40 17.28 2.76
CA THR A 85 -1.31 18.21 3.03
C THR A 85 0.07 17.52 2.97
N ALA A 86 1.15 18.30 2.78
CA ALA A 86 2.50 17.75 2.73
C ALA A 86 2.87 16.95 3.99
N SER A 87 2.40 17.36 5.17
CA SER A 87 2.62 16.64 6.44
C SER A 87 1.84 15.32 6.46
N GLN A 88 0.56 15.32 6.06
CA GLN A 88 -0.24 14.11 5.95
C GLN A 88 0.37 13.12 4.94
N ARG A 89 0.83 13.59 3.77
CA ARG A 89 1.52 12.76 2.78
C ARG A 89 2.80 12.16 3.32
N LYS A 90 3.62 12.94 4.04
CA LYS A 90 4.85 12.45 4.67
C LYS A 90 4.55 11.39 5.72
N ARG A 91 3.53 11.58 6.56
CA ARG A 91 3.09 10.58 7.54
C ARG A 91 2.62 9.33 6.83
N LEU A 92 1.72 9.44 5.85
CA LEU A 92 1.19 8.32 5.06
C LEU A 92 2.29 7.51 4.37
N ALA A 93 3.30 8.16 3.79
CA ALA A 93 4.44 7.47 3.18
C ALA A 93 5.28 6.68 4.19
N ALA A 94 5.39 7.19 5.44
CA ALA A 94 6.12 6.51 6.51
C ALA A 94 5.41 5.24 6.99
N THR A 95 4.08 5.15 6.87
CA THR A 95 3.30 3.98 7.29
C THR A 95 3.39 2.81 6.32
N TYR A 96 3.92 3.03 5.12
CA TYR A 96 4.01 1.98 4.11
C TYR A 96 5.03 0.92 4.53
N LEU A 97 4.57 -0.32 4.63
CA LEU A 97 5.39 -1.51 4.83
C LEU A 97 5.50 -2.29 3.52
N PRO A 98 6.70 -2.78 3.14
CA PRO A 98 6.87 -3.58 1.93
C PRO A 98 6.16 -4.95 2.07
N PRO A 99 5.87 -5.65 0.95
CA PRO A 99 5.23 -6.97 0.98
C PRO A 99 6.04 -8.03 1.73
N SER A 100 7.36 -7.85 1.86
CA SER A 100 8.26 -8.71 2.63
C SER A 100 8.14 -8.53 4.15
N ALA A 101 7.49 -7.46 4.61
CA ALA A 101 7.26 -7.24 6.03
C ALA A 101 6.14 -8.17 6.53
N PRO A 102 6.23 -8.67 7.78
CA PRO A 102 5.11 -9.35 8.41
C PRO A 102 3.85 -8.49 8.36
N ASN A 103 2.71 -9.05 7.95
CA ASN A 103 1.43 -8.35 8.02
C ASN A 103 1.16 -7.97 9.49
N PRO A 104 1.07 -6.67 9.82
CA PRO A 104 0.88 -6.23 11.21
C PRO A 104 -0.53 -6.53 11.73
N PHE A 105 -1.46 -6.95 10.86
CA PHE A 105 -2.87 -7.16 11.19
C PHE A 105 -3.24 -8.64 11.28
N PRO A 106 -3.90 -9.07 12.38
CA PRO A 106 -4.41 -10.42 12.46
C PRO A 106 -5.50 -10.65 11.39
N PRO A 107 -5.62 -11.87 10.84
CA PRO A 107 -6.64 -12.18 9.85
C PRO A 107 -8.05 -11.92 10.41
N ARG A 108 -8.81 -11.03 9.78
CA ARG A 108 -10.22 -10.78 10.12
C ARG A 108 -11.16 -11.52 9.18
N LYS A 109 -12.15 -12.21 9.77
CA LYS A 109 -13.28 -12.84 9.07
C LYS A 109 -14.33 -11.79 8.70
N CYS A 110 -13.97 -10.90 7.79
CA CYS A 110 -14.89 -9.93 7.21
C CYS A 110 -14.61 -9.80 5.71
N MET A 111 -15.68 -9.60 4.95
CA MET A 111 -15.61 -9.30 3.52
C MET A 111 -15.03 -7.89 3.34
N PHE A 112 -14.34 -7.66 2.23
CA PHE A 112 -13.76 -6.36 1.92
C PHE A 112 -14.88 -5.36 1.62
N ASN A 113 -15.11 -4.41 2.52
CA ASN A 113 -16.04 -3.31 2.33
C ASN A 113 -15.23 -2.01 2.17
N PRO A 114 -15.06 -1.48 0.95
CA PRO A 114 -14.29 -0.25 0.77
C PRO A 114 -14.94 0.90 1.54
N ASP A 115 -14.11 1.74 2.14
CA ASP A 115 -14.56 2.95 2.84
C ASP A 115 -13.96 4.20 2.17
N ILE A 116 -12.66 4.16 1.85
CA ILE A 116 -11.95 5.24 1.17
C ILE A 116 -11.01 4.69 0.10
N ALA A 117 -10.66 5.52 -0.86
CA ALA A 117 -9.51 5.31 -1.74
C ALA A 117 -8.50 6.46 -1.60
N LEU A 118 -7.23 6.10 -1.65
CA LEU A 118 -6.10 7.03 -1.68
C LEU A 118 -5.46 6.96 -3.06
N ARG A 119 -5.58 8.03 -3.84
CA ARG A 119 -4.98 8.14 -5.17
C ARG A 119 -3.65 8.86 -5.09
N TYR A 120 -2.58 8.13 -5.29
CA TYR A 120 -1.21 8.61 -5.31
C TYR A 120 -0.86 9.05 -6.73
N TRP A 121 -0.27 10.23 -6.87
CA TRP A 121 0.18 10.75 -8.16
C TRP A 121 1.70 10.84 -8.20
N ARG A 122 2.27 10.47 -9.35
CA ARG A 122 3.64 10.81 -9.75
C ARG A 122 3.65 11.30 -11.19
N GLY A 123 3.98 12.57 -11.40
CA GLY A 123 3.79 13.26 -12.67
C GLY A 123 2.34 13.16 -13.15
N LYS A 124 2.13 12.55 -14.33
CA LYS A 124 0.80 12.35 -14.94
C LYS A 124 0.19 10.97 -14.65
N THR A 125 0.91 10.12 -13.93
CA THR A 125 0.47 8.76 -13.60
C THR A 125 -0.09 8.70 -12.19
N TYR A 126 -1.09 7.86 -11.96
CA TYR A 126 -1.61 7.60 -10.62
C TYR A 126 -1.69 6.11 -10.31
N ARG A 127 -1.77 5.80 -9.02
CA ARG A 127 -2.06 4.47 -8.47
C ARG A 127 -2.95 4.63 -7.26
N ASP A 128 -3.82 3.66 -7.05
CA ASP A 128 -4.82 3.74 -5.98
C ASP A 128 -4.54 2.70 -4.89
N ILE A 129 -4.82 3.07 -3.64
CA ILE A 129 -5.00 2.13 -2.53
C ILE A 129 -6.42 2.28 -2.04
N VAL A 130 -7.24 1.25 -2.24
CA VAL A 130 -8.59 1.18 -1.67
C VAL A 130 -8.49 0.54 -0.29
N VAL A 131 -9.09 1.19 0.70
CA VAL A 131 -8.97 0.86 2.11
C VAL A 131 -10.33 0.43 2.66
N CYS A 132 -10.36 -0.74 3.28
CA CYS A 132 -11.44 -1.14 4.18
C CYS A 132 -10.99 -0.85 5.61
N LEU A 133 -11.54 0.20 6.21
CA LEU A 133 -11.25 0.69 7.55
C LEU A 133 -11.74 -0.28 8.64
N GLY A 134 -12.86 -0.98 8.40
CA GLY A 134 -13.40 -1.98 9.33
C GLY A 134 -12.57 -3.27 9.43
N CYS A 135 -12.10 -3.76 8.30
CA CYS A 135 -11.29 -4.99 8.23
C CYS A 135 -9.78 -4.72 8.32
N ILE A 136 -9.35 -3.48 8.12
CA ILE A 136 -7.96 -3.09 7.91
C ILE A 136 -7.35 -3.94 6.79
N LYS A 137 -8.01 -3.89 5.63
CA LYS A 137 -7.58 -4.57 4.40
C LYS A 137 -7.37 -3.53 3.31
N PHE A 138 -6.49 -3.84 2.38
CA PHE A 138 -6.09 -2.95 1.30
C PHE A 138 -6.20 -3.67 -0.04
N ALA A 139 -6.71 -2.97 -1.04
CA ALA A 139 -6.61 -3.38 -2.44
C ALA A 139 -5.78 -2.33 -3.17
N PHE A 140 -4.65 -2.74 -3.73
CA PHE A 140 -3.74 -1.86 -4.44
C PHE A 140 -3.99 -1.97 -5.94
N MET A 141 -4.10 -0.84 -6.63
CA MET A 141 -4.26 -0.77 -8.08
C MET A 141 -3.02 -0.15 -8.72
N ASP A 142 -2.58 -0.73 -9.83
CA ASP A 142 -1.53 -0.14 -10.65
C ASP A 142 -2.06 1.00 -11.55
N ALA A 143 -1.20 1.53 -12.40
CA ALA A 143 -1.53 2.67 -13.25
C ALA A 143 -2.48 2.31 -14.41
N ASP A 144 -2.63 1.02 -14.72
CA ASP A 144 -3.59 0.51 -15.70
C ASP A 144 -4.93 0.14 -15.02
N GLY A 145 -5.06 0.39 -13.71
CA GLY A 145 -6.22 0.00 -12.92
C GLY A 145 -6.29 -1.50 -12.61
N LYS A 146 -5.21 -2.25 -12.80
CA LYS A 146 -5.18 -3.68 -12.48
C LYS A 146 -4.84 -3.89 -11.00
N PRO A 147 -5.47 -4.87 -10.33
CA PRO A 147 -5.08 -5.23 -8.97
C PRO A 147 -3.63 -5.69 -8.90
N ILE A 148 -2.87 -5.11 -7.97
CA ILE A 148 -1.53 -5.58 -7.62
C ILE A 148 -1.70 -6.82 -6.73
N PRO A 149 -1.10 -7.98 -7.08
CA PRO A 149 -1.20 -9.20 -6.29
C PRO A 149 -0.71 -8.98 -4.84
N LYS A 150 -1.32 -9.68 -3.87
CA LYS A 150 -1.06 -9.47 -2.45
C LYS A 150 0.41 -9.72 -2.07
N GLU A 151 1.05 -10.66 -2.74
CA GLU A 151 2.48 -10.99 -2.62
C GLU A 151 3.42 -9.86 -3.07
N HIS A 152 2.91 -8.88 -3.81
CA HIS A 152 3.63 -7.69 -4.28
C HIS A 152 3.09 -6.41 -3.63
N ALA A 153 1.93 -6.49 -2.98
CA ALA A 153 1.29 -5.38 -2.30
C ALA A 153 1.78 -5.27 -0.84
N GLY A 154 2.17 -4.06 -0.45
CA GLY A 154 2.55 -3.74 0.92
C GLY A 154 1.35 -3.60 1.87
N TYR A 155 1.59 -2.89 2.98
CA TYR A 155 0.55 -2.53 3.96
C TYR A 155 0.71 -1.07 4.38
N LEU A 156 -0.36 -0.46 4.91
CA LEU A 156 -0.29 0.81 5.62
C LEU A 156 -0.49 0.52 7.11
N GLU A 157 0.55 0.73 7.92
CA GLU A 157 0.56 0.26 9.32
C GLU A 157 -0.23 1.14 10.30
N ASP A 158 -0.27 2.46 10.08
CA ASP A 158 -0.96 3.41 10.95
C ASP A 158 -2.45 3.53 10.55
N TYR A 159 -3.23 2.51 10.93
CA TYR A 159 -4.65 2.49 10.64
C TYR A 159 -5.43 3.60 11.35
N LEU A 160 -4.97 4.07 12.52
CA LEU A 160 -5.61 5.18 13.23
C LEU A 160 -5.52 6.45 12.40
N PHE A 161 -4.37 6.70 11.79
CA PHE A 161 -4.21 7.81 10.88
C PHE A 161 -5.12 7.71 9.64
N LEU A 162 -5.35 6.51 9.10
CA LEU A 162 -6.30 6.33 8.00
C LEU A 162 -7.73 6.67 8.41
N HIS A 163 -8.13 6.30 9.64
CA HIS A 163 -9.43 6.70 10.21
C HIS A 163 -9.51 8.22 10.44
N GLU A 164 -8.43 8.85 10.91
CA GLU A 164 -8.34 10.32 11.07
C GLU A 164 -8.54 11.03 9.72
N LEU A 165 -7.79 10.61 8.69
CA LEU A 165 -7.90 11.16 7.34
C LEU A 165 -9.32 11.03 6.79
N ALA A 166 -9.94 9.87 6.97
CA ALA A 166 -11.29 9.61 6.47
C ALA A 166 -12.34 10.51 7.14
N LYS A 167 -12.26 10.67 8.47
CA LYS A 167 -13.17 11.54 9.22
C LYS A 167 -12.96 13.02 8.92
N GLU A 168 -11.72 13.44 8.71
CA GLU A 168 -11.40 14.82 8.34
C GLU A 168 -11.92 15.15 6.94
N ALA A 169 -11.77 14.22 5.99
CA ALA A 169 -12.23 14.39 4.61
C ALA A 169 -13.75 14.31 4.46
N PHE A 170 -14.42 13.47 5.26
CA PHE A 170 -15.81 13.10 5.10
C PHE A 170 -16.55 13.07 6.45
N PRO A 171 -16.68 14.21 7.15
CA PRO A 171 -17.19 14.27 8.52
C PRO A 171 -18.66 13.85 8.66
N ASP A 172 -19.41 13.97 7.58
CA ASP A 172 -20.83 13.66 7.42
C ASP A 172 -21.09 12.20 7.03
N GLN A 173 -20.05 11.42 6.73
CA GLN A 173 -20.18 10.00 6.37
C GLN A 173 -20.01 9.10 7.59
N ASP A 174 -20.94 8.15 7.77
CA ASP A 174 -20.75 7.07 8.73
C ASP A 174 -19.77 6.03 8.17
N LEU A 175 -18.50 6.19 8.52
CA LEU A 175 -17.40 5.25 8.22
C LEU A 175 -17.14 4.28 9.37
N SER A 176 -18.10 4.11 10.29
CA SER A 176 -17.98 3.23 11.46
C SER A 176 -18.27 1.76 11.16
N HIS A 177 -18.41 1.37 9.90
CA HIS A 177 -18.62 -0.02 9.45
C HIS A 177 -17.51 -0.94 10.00
N GLY A 178 -17.77 -1.54 11.17
CA GLY A 178 -16.78 -2.28 11.94
C GLY A 178 -16.41 -1.56 13.24
N HIS A 179 -17.39 -1.38 14.12
CA HIS A 179 -17.12 -1.12 15.53
C HIS A 179 -16.01 -2.06 16.01
N PHE A 180 -14.93 -1.45 16.51
CA PHE A 180 -14.09 -2.06 17.52
C PHE A 180 -14.99 -2.46 18.69
N LYS A 181 -15.59 -3.65 18.65
CA LYS A 181 -15.96 -4.35 19.86
C LYS A 181 -14.63 -4.67 20.53
N ARG A 182 -14.31 -3.88 21.55
CA ARG A 182 -13.22 -4.15 22.49
C ARG A 182 -13.36 -5.55 23.06
#